data_AF-A0A803XMY2-F1
#
_entry.id   AF-A0A803XMY2-F1
#
_cell.length_a   1.000
_cell.length_b   1.000
_cell.length_c   1.000
_cell.angle_alpha   90.00
_cell.angle_beta   90.00
_cell.angle_gamma   90.00
#
_symmetry.space_group_name_H-M   'P 1'
#
loop_
_entity.id
_entity.type
_entity.pdbx_description
1 polymer ?
#
loop_
_entity_poly.entity_id
_entity_poly.type
_entity_poly.pdbx_seq_one_letter_code
_entity_poly.pdbx_strand_id
1 'polypeptide(L)'
;CVKFLVKQEFDIAQELIDGTIHCKPGAAESLLRELCSALTSSRIEGLQGRQVDFTDCCYQTQLPVAARATASTAIKSNIRLTEVLVEPSICINRQKAVAIINMHMGMRMQERAENPRRFNIKPSFGQRVVHHLDCITPSMNTASIPKKHLLPHIHQKPETKYVHSKELQGKQLTTTTSR
;
A
#
# COMPACT_ATOMS: atom_id res chain seq x y z
N CYS A 1 -24.48 13.29 -23.75
CA CYS A 1 -23.78 14.25 -22.86
C CYS A 1 -22.35 14.54 -23.30
N VAL A 2 -21.43 13.56 -23.38
CA VAL A 2 -20.00 13.83 -23.70
C VAL A 2 -19.79 14.59 -25.02
N LYS A 3 -20.46 14.16 -26.10
CA LYS A 3 -20.41 14.85 -27.41
C LYS A 3 -20.95 16.29 -27.39
N PHE A 4 -21.75 16.66 -26.40
CA PHE A 4 -22.27 18.02 -26.23
C PHE A 4 -21.23 18.90 -25.52
N LEU A 5 -20.55 18.37 -24.50
CA LEU A 5 -19.52 19.08 -23.75
C LEU A 5 -18.31 19.44 -24.63
N VAL A 6 -17.85 18.49 -25.44
CA VAL A 6 -16.73 18.71 -26.40
C VAL A 6 -17.08 19.77 -27.45
N LYS A 7 -18.34 19.84 -27.87
CA LYS A 7 -18.82 20.83 -28.85
C LYS A 7 -18.91 22.25 -28.30
N GLN A 8 -18.94 22.41 -26.98
CA GLN A 8 -19.06 23.70 -26.30
C GLN A 8 -17.69 24.21 -25.79
N GLU A 9 -16.59 23.58 -26.22
CA GLU A 9 -15.20 23.96 -25.88
C GLU A 9 -14.89 24.02 -24.37
N PHE A 10 -15.63 23.28 -23.53
CA PHE A 10 -15.26 23.17 -22.12
C PHE A 10 -13.98 22.34 -21.97
N ASP A 11 -12.94 22.93 -21.39
CA ASP A 11 -11.69 22.26 -21.02
C ASP A 11 -11.89 21.39 -19.78
N ILE A 12 -12.54 20.24 -19.96
CA ILE A 12 -12.85 19.27 -18.90
C ILE A 12 -11.88 18.11 -19.00
N ALA A 13 -11.25 17.77 -17.87
CA ALA A 13 -10.34 16.64 -17.79
C ALA A 13 -11.04 15.32 -18.19
N GLN A 14 -10.41 14.53 -19.05
CA GLN A 14 -10.96 13.25 -19.52
C GLN A 14 -11.22 12.28 -18.37
N GLU A 15 -10.37 12.29 -17.34
CA GLU A 15 -10.52 11.49 -16.13
C GLU A 15 -11.82 11.80 -15.38
N LEU A 16 -12.28 13.06 -15.41
CA LEU A 16 -13.52 13.47 -14.76
C LEU A 16 -14.76 13.00 -15.52
N ILE A 17 -14.69 13.01 -16.85
CA ILE A 17 -15.71 12.43 -17.71
C ILE A 17 -15.80 10.92 -17.48
N ASP A 18 -14.66 10.23 -17.50
CA ASP A 18 -14.56 8.79 -17.26
C ASP A 18 -15.08 8.42 -15.87
N GLY A 19 -14.62 9.14 -14.84
CA GLY A 19 -15.08 8.98 -13.47
C GLY A 19 -16.59 9.18 -13.32
N THR A 20 -17.17 10.14 -14.05
CA THR A 20 -18.62 10.38 -14.04
C THR A 20 -19.38 9.24 -14.72
N ILE A 21 -18.93 8.78 -15.89
CA ILE A 21 -19.55 7.65 -16.62
C ILE A 21 -19.54 6.39 -15.77
N HIS A 22 -18.47 6.18 -15.00
CA HIS A 22 -18.32 5.01 -14.14
C HIS A 22 -18.90 5.20 -12.72
N CYS A 23 -19.56 6.32 -12.45
CA CYS A 23 -20.13 6.68 -11.15
C CYS A 23 -19.09 6.55 -10.02
N LYS A 24 -17.88 7.03 -10.25
CA LYS A 24 -16.85 7.18 -9.21
C LYS A 24 -17.33 8.24 -8.20
N PRO A 25 -17.14 8.02 -6.88
CA PRO A 25 -17.50 9.00 -5.87
C PRO A 25 -16.85 10.36 -6.14
N GLY A 26 -17.60 11.46 -5.99
CA GLY A 26 -17.12 12.82 -6.20
C GLY A 26 -16.96 13.25 -7.67
N ALA A 27 -16.97 12.34 -8.65
CA ALA A 27 -16.78 12.70 -10.06
C ALA A 27 -17.93 13.55 -10.62
N ALA A 28 -19.18 13.12 -10.39
CA ALA A 28 -20.34 13.87 -10.86
C ALA A 28 -20.45 15.26 -10.19
N GLU A 29 -20.11 15.35 -8.91
CA GLU A 29 -20.10 16.62 -8.17
C GLU A 29 -19.05 17.58 -8.71
N SER A 30 -17.82 17.09 -8.94
CA SER A 30 -16.74 17.88 -9.53
C SER A 30 -17.08 18.33 -10.95
N LEU A 31 -17.67 17.46 -11.78
CA LEU A 31 -18.11 17.82 -13.13
C LEU A 31 -19.18 18.91 -13.13
N LEU A 32 -20.19 18.80 -12.25
CA LEU A 32 -21.22 19.83 -12.12
C LEU A 32 -20.64 21.17 -11.65
N ARG A 33 -19.68 21.15 -10.73
CA ARG A 33 -19.02 22.38 -10.25
C ARG A 33 -18.22 23.08 -11.35
N GLU A 34 -17.47 22.32 -12.16
CA GLU A 34 -16.75 22.86 -13.32
C GLU A 34 -17.71 23.49 -14.33
N LEU A 35 -18.80 22.78 -14.67
CA LEU A 35 -19.81 23.29 -15.60
C LEU A 35 -20.50 24.54 -15.06
N CYS A 36 -20.93 24.54 -13.80
CA CYS A 36 -21.56 25.70 -13.18
C CYS A 36 -20.60 26.91 -13.15
N SER A 37 -19.32 26.68 -12.86
CA SER A 37 -18.30 27.74 -12.84
C SER A 37 -18.07 28.32 -14.25
N ALA A 38 -18.00 27.45 -15.26
CA ALA A 38 -17.81 27.85 -16.65
C ALA A 38 -19.02 28.61 -17.22
N LEU A 39 -20.24 28.26 -16.79
CA LEU A 39 -21.48 28.86 -17.28
C LEU A 39 -21.87 30.16 -16.56
N THR A 40 -21.48 30.33 -15.30
CA THR A 40 -22.05 31.37 -14.43
C THR A 40 -21.03 32.47 -14.06
N SER A 41 -19.79 32.41 -14.58
CA SER A 41 -18.68 33.33 -14.28
C SER A 41 -18.42 33.58 -12.78
N SER A 42 -19.02 32.76 -11.91
CA SER A 42 -18.93 32.83 -10.47
C SER A 42 -17.99 31.72 -10.05
N ARG A 43 -16.84 32.12 -9.49
CA ARG A 43 -15.85 31.19 -8.98
C ARG A 43 -16.46 30.53 -7.75
N ILE A 44 -16.87 29.26 -7.87
CA ILE A 44 -17.21 28.47 -6.69
C ILE A 44 -15.89 28.23 -5.96
N GLU A 45 -15.58 29.09 -5.00
CA GLU A 45 -14.41 28.97 -4.14
C GLU A 45 -14.53 27.69 -3.33
N GLY A 46 -13.93 26.60 -3.82
CA GLY A 46 -14.07 25.32 -3.16
C GLY A 46 -12.93 24.34 -3.35
N LEU A 47 -12.21 24.33 -4.48
CA LEU A 47 -11.30 23.21 -4.71
C LEU A 47 -10.19 23.46 -5.75
N GLN A 48 -9.76 24.71 -5.91
CA GLN A 48 -8.60 25.00 -6.75
C GLN A 48 -7.33 24.46 -6.06
N GLY A 49 -6.98 23.21 -6.33
CA GLY A 49 -5.70 22.64 -5.89
C GLY A 49 -5.71 21.18 -5.45
N ARG A 50 -6.86 20.52 -5.29
CA ARG A 50 -6.86 19.08 -5.02
C ARG A 50 -6.94 18.33 -6.35
N GLN A 51 -5.84 17.71 -6.75
CA GLN A 51 -5.87 16.70 -7.81
C GLN A 51 -6.97 15.70 -7.45
N VAL A 52 -7.95 15.53 -8.34
CA VAL A 52 -9.09 14.64 -8.07
C VAL A 52 -8.59 13.21 -8.24
N ASP A 53 -8.07 12.64 -7.17
CA ASP A 53 -7.90 11.21 -7.10
C ASP A 53 -9.31 10.59 -6.92
N PHE A 54 -9.73 9.74 -7.87
CA PHE A 54 -10.99 8.99 -7.79
C PHE A 54 -10.87 7.73 -6.94
N THR A 55 -9.83 7.66 -6.10
CA THR A 55 -9.59 6.56 -5.18
C THR A 55 -10.11 6.94 -3.80
N ASP A 56 -10.43 5.94 -2.99
CA ASP A 56 -10.77 6.15 -1.58
C ASP A 56 -9.53 6.11 -0.67
N CYS A 57 -8.32 6.27 -1.23
CA CYS A 57 -7.06 6.08 -0.51
C CYS A 57 -6.97 6.95 0.76
N CYS A 58 -7.24 8.26 0.65
CA CYS A 58 -7.23 9.16 1.79
C CYS A 58 -8.23 8.78 2.88
N TYR A 59 -9.38 8.22 2.50
CA TYR A 59 -10.37 7.75 3.45
C TYR A 59 -9.90 6.47 4.14
N GLN A 60 -9.38 5.51 3.37
CA GLN A 60 -8.88 4.23 3.88
C GLN A 60 -7.69 4.37 4.83
N THR A 61 -6.81 5.36 4.60
CA THR A 61 -5.67 5.60 5.50
C THR A 61 -6.10 6.12 6.88
N GLN A 62 -7.19 6.90 6.93
CA GLN A 62 -7.75 7.44 8.18
C GLN A 62 -8.54 6.41 8.99
N LEU A 63 -9.05 5.36 8.34
CA LEU A 63 -9.84 4.35 9.03
C LEU A 63 -8.98 3.46 9.96
N PRO A 64 -9.53 3.07 11.12
CA PRO A 64 -8.98 1.98 11.91
C PRO A 64 -8.90 0.69 11.08
N VAL A 65 -7.91 -0.16 11.34
CA VAL A 65 -7.65 -1.36 10.55
C VAL A 65 -8.86 -2.27 10.44
N ALA A 66 -9.65 -2.41 11.52
CA ALA A 66 -10.84 -3.24 11.54
C ALA A 66 -11.96 -2.73 10.61
N ALA A 67 -11.94 -1.44 10.25
CA ALA A 67 -12.94 -0.79 9.40
C ALA A 67 -12.48 -0.62 7.94
N ARG A 68 -11.19 -0.84 7.64
CA ARG A 68 -10.65 -0.70 6.28
C ARG A 68 -11.23 -1.75 5.34
N ALA A 69 -11.35 -1.40 4.07
CA ALA A 69 -11.74 -2.36 3.05
C ALA A 69 -10.71 -3.50 2.93
N THR A 70 -11.21 -4.72 2.74
CA THR A 70 -10.34 -5.84 2.35
C THR A 70 -9.87 -5.66 0.91
N ALA A 71 -8.76 -6.31 0.53
CA ALA A 71 -8.27 -6.27 -0.85
C ALA A 71 -9.35 -6.67 -1.87
N SER A 72 -10.14 -7.72 -1.57
CA SER A 72 -11.24 -8.16 -2.42
C SER A 72 -12.33 -7.11 -2.55
N THR A 73 -12.70 -6.45 -1.45
CA THR A 73 -13.66 -5.34 -1.45
C THR A 73 -13.14 -4.17 -2.28
N ALA A 74 -11.87 -3.80 -2.12
CA ALA A 74 -11.25 -2.70 -2.87
C ALA A 74 -11.16 -2.99 -4.37
N ILE A 75 -10.82 -4.22 -4.77
CA ILE A 75 -10.84 -4.62 -6.19
C ILE A 75 -12.27 -4.48 -6.75
N LYS A 76 -13.27 -5.00 -6.03
CA LYS A 76 -14.67 -4.97 -6.46
C LYS A 76 -15.23 -3.55 -6.57
N SER A 77 -14.87 -2.65 -5.66
CA SER A 77 -15.36 -1.27 -5.68
C SER A 77 -14.66 -0.39 -6.72
N ASN A 78 -13.36 -0.63 -6.97
CA ASN A 78 -12.54 0.19 -7.85
C ASN A 78 -12.52 -0.27 -9.31
N ILE A 79 -12.73 -1.57 -9.60
CA ILE A 79 -12.78 -2.11 -10.98
C ILE A 79 -14.22 -2.52 -11.27
N ARG A 80 -15.03 -1.58 -11.79
CA ARG A 80 -16.44 -1.84 -12.09
C ARG A 80 -16.60 -2.62 -13.39
N LEU A 81 -17.69 -3.38 -13.50
CA LEU A 81 -18.03 -4.08 -14.73
C LEU A 81 -18.13 -3.11 -15.92
N THR A 82 -18.65 -1.91 -15.71
CA THR A 82 -18.74 -0.88 -16.77
C THR A 82 -17.37 -0.45 -17.28
N GLU A 83 -16.36 -0.37 -16.41
CA GLU A 83 -14.97 -0.09 -16.81
C GLU A 83 -14.36 -1.25 -17.60
N VAL A 84 -14.65 -2.50 -17.20
CA VAL A 84 -14.20 -3.70 -17.92
C VAL A 84 -14.85 -3.82 -19.30
N LEU A 85 -16.10 -3.36 -19.46
CA LEU A 85 -16.78 -3.34 -20.75
C LEU A 85 -16.23 -2.27 -21.70
N VAL A 86 -15.79 -1.12 -21.16
CA VAL A 86 -15.16 -0.04 -21.93
C VAL A 86 -13.71 -0.37 -22.27
N GLU A 87 -12.97 -0.94 -21.32
CA GLU A 87 -11.60 -1.39 -21.49
C GLU A 87 -11.53 -2.92 -21.29
N PRO A 88 -11.77 -3.72 -22.35
CA PRO A 88 -11.81 -5.17 -22.28
C PRO A 88 -10.42 -5.80 -22.15
N SER A 89 -9.34 -5.00 -22.20
CA SER A 89 -7.98 -5.50 -22.02
C SER A 89 -7.80 -6.15 -20.65
N ILE A 90 -7.68 -7.48 -20.66
CA ILE A 90 -7.40 -8.28 -19.46
C ILE A 90 -6.10 -7.81 -18.80
N CYS A 91 -5.10 -7.42 -19.59
CA CYS A 91 -3.81 -6.96 -19.08
C CYS A 91 -3.94 -5.68 -18.26
N ILE A 92 -4.70 -4.69 -18.73
CA ILE A 92 -4.90 -3.42 -18.02
C ILE A 92 -5.69 -3.65 -16.73
N ASN A 93 -6.77 -4.42 -16.79
CA ASN A 93 -7.57 -4.74 -15.61
C ASN A 93 -6.78 -5.54 -14.58
N ARG A 94 -5.91 -6.45 -15.03
CA ARG A 94 -4.97 -7.18 -14.17
C ARG A 94 -3.96 -6.23 -13.51
N GLN A 95 -3.39 -5.29 -14.25
CA GLN A 95 -2.46 -4.30 -13.70
C GLN A 95 -3.13 -3.44 -12.62
N LYS A 96 -4.36 -2.98 -12.87
CA LYS A 96 -5.17 -2.26 -11.86
C LYS A 96 -5.39 -3.11 -10.60
N ALA A 97 -5.75 -4.37 -10.75
CA ALA A 97 -5.93 -5.28 -9.61
C ALA A 97 -4.62 -5.50 -8.82
N VAL A 98 -3.50 -5.69 -9.51
CA VAL A 98 -2.18 -5.84 -8.90
C VAL A 98 -1.78 -4.58 -8.13
N ALA A 99 -2.05 -3.39 -8.67
CA ALA A 99 -1.78 -2.12 -7.99
C ALA A 99 -2.55 -2.03 -6.65
N ILE A 100 -3.84 -2.40 -6.63
CA ILE A 100 -4.66 -2.43 -5.41
C ILE A 100 -4.10 -3.43 -4.39
N ILE A 101 -3.69 -4.62 -4.84
CA ILE A 101 -3.09 -5.65 -3.97
C ILE A 101 -1.79 -5.13 -3.35
N ASN A 102 -0.91 -4.54 -4.16
CA ASN A 102 0.36 -4.00 -3.69
C ASN A 102 0.17 -2.89 -2.65
N MET A 103 -0.79 -1.99 -2.89
CA MET A 103 -1.15 -0.96 -1.92
C MET A 103 -1.62 -1.57 -0.59
N HIS A 104 -2.50 -2.57 -0.64
CA HIS A 104 -2.97 -3.26 0.56
C HIS A 104 -1.85 -3.97 1.32
N MET A 105 -0.92 -4.61 0.60
CA MET A 105 0.27 -5.24 1.20
C MET A 105 1.16 -4.19 1.89
N GLY A 106 1.39 -3.05 1.25
CA GLY A 106 2.11 -1.93 1.83
C GLY A 106 1.48 -1.43 3.14
N MET A 107 0.17 -1.18 3.15
CA MET A 107 -0.55 -0.77 4.37
C MET A 107 -0.43 -1.79 5.49
N ARG A 108 -0.49 -3.10 5.17
CA ARG A 108 -0.35 -4.19 6.14
C ARG A 108 1.08 -4.35 6.66
N MET A 109 2.09 -4.02 5.85
CA MET A 109 3.48 -3.98 6.30
C MET A 109 3.73 -2.79 7.22
N GLN A 110 3.22 -1.61 6.85
CA GLN A 110 3.31 -0.40 7.65
C GLN A 110 2.68 -0.58 9.04
N GLU A 111 1.47 -1.15 9.09
CA GLU A 111 0.78 -1.44 10.34
C GLU A 111 1.58 -2.38 11.27
N ARG A 112 2.25 -3.37 10.68
CA ARG A 112 3.14 -4.30 11.39
C ARG A 112 4.37 -3.61 11.95
N ALA A 113 4.95 -2.68 11.20
CA ALA A 113 6.10 -1.88 11.63
C ALA A 113 5.72 -0.92 12.77
N GLU A 114 4.54 -0.30 12.70
CA GLU A 114 4.05 0.63 13.73
C GLU A 114 3.64 -0.09 15.03
N ASN A 115 3.10 -1.30 14.94
CA ASN A 115 2.55 -2.04 16.08
C ASN A 115 3.15 -3.45 16.23
N PRO A 116 4.48 -3.59 16.41
CA PRO A 116 5.16 -4.90 16.36
C PRO A 116 4.68 -5.85 17.46
N ARG A 117 4.30 -5.33 18.64
CA ARG A 117 3.75 -6.12 19.75
C ARG A 117 2.42 -6.78 19.39
N ARG A 118 1.50 -6.05 18.74
CA ARG A 118 0.19 -6.57 18.32
C ARG A 118 0.34 -7.75 17.35
N PHE A 119 1.41 -7.77 16.57
CA PHE A 119 1.68 -8.81 15.58
C PHE A 119 2.71 -9.85 16.02
N ASN A 120 3.12 -9.85 17.29
CA ASN A 120 4.13 -10.76 17.83
C ASN A 120 5.45 -10.73 17.02
N ILE A 121 5.80 -9.57 16.46
CA ILE A 121 7.03 -9.39 15.70
C ILE A 121 8.17 -9.27 16.70
N LYS A 122 9.08 -10.26 16.66
CA LYS A 122 10.26 -10.26 17.53
C LYS A 122 11.23 -9.16 17.07
N PRO A 123 11.77 -8.35 17.99
CA PRO A 123 12.77 -7.35 17.63
C PRO A 123 14.00 -8.02 17.01
N SER A 124 14.65 -7.34 16.08
CA SER A 124 15.90 -7.79 15.51
C SER A 124 17.00 -7.90 16.58
N PHE A 125 18.11 -8.56 16.26
CA PHE A 125 19.24 -8.62 17.19
C PHE A 125 19.77 -7.21 17.53
N GLY A 126 19.93 -6.34 16.53
CA GLY A 126 20.37 -4.96 16.73
C GLY A 126 19.43 -4.16 17.63
N GLN A 127 18.11 -4.30 17.45
CA GLN A 127 17.12 -3.64 18.31
C GLN A 127 17.19 -4.10 19.76
N ARG A 128 17.48 -5.39 20.00
CA ARG A 128 17.64 -5.93 21.36
C ARG A 128 18.90 -5.39 22.04
N VAL A 129 20.00 -5.25 21.30
CA VAL A 129 21.25 -4.69 21.83
C VAL A 129 21.08 -3.22 22.23
N VAL A 130 20.42 -2.41 21.39
CA VAL A 130 20.13 -0.99 21.71
C VAL A 130 19.27 -0.86 22.96
N HIS A 131 18.19 -1.65 23.06
CA HIS A 131 17.30 -1.60 24.23
C HIS A 131 18.01 -2.03 25.53
N HIS A 132 19.01 -2.91 25.44
CA HIS A 132 19.86 -3.26 26.59
C HIS A 132 20.79 -2.10 26.97
N LEU A 133 21.28 -1.32 26.00
CA LEU A 133 22.12 -0.15 26.24
C LEU A 133 21.32 1.01 26.86
N ASP A 134 20.08 1.24 26.41
CA ASP A 134 19.18 2.25 26.98
C ASP A 134 18.88 1.94 28.46
N CYS A 135 18.71 0.67 28.82
CA CYS A 135 18.58 0.22 30.21
C CYS A 135 19.89 0.33 31.02
N ILE A 136 21.04 0.49 30.37
CA ILE A 136 22.36 0.66 31.02
C ILE A 136 22.74 2.13 31.16
N THR A 137 22.07 3.06 30.46
CA THR A 137 22.33 4.50 30.68
C THR A 137 22.04 4.84 32.15
N PRO A 138 23.05 5.27 32.93
CA PRO A 138 22.81 5.66 34.30
C PRO A 138 22.01 6.96 34.27
N SER A 139 20.81 6.95 34.85
CA SER A 139 20.26 8.17 35.44
C SER A 139 21.38 8.82 36.26
N MET A 140 21.69 10.08 35.98
CA MET A 140 22.72 10.87 36.66
C MET A 140 22.29 11.17 38.10
N ASN A 141 22.19 10.13 38.92
CA ASN A 141 22.18 10.22 40.36
C ASN A 141 23.36 9.38 40.83
N THR A 142 24.46 10.07 41.12
CA THR A 142 25.67 9.51 41.71
C THR A 142 25.33 8.79 43.01
N ALA A 143 25.32 7.46 42.97
CA ALA A 143 25.58 6.63 44.14
C ALA A 143 26.40 5.44 43.66
N SER A 144 27.64 5.41 44.12
CA SER A 144 28.65 4.38 43.89
C SER A 144 28.13 3.00 44.26
N ILE A 145 28.19 2.05 43.32
CA ILE A 145 28.04 0.62 43.61
C ILE A 145 29.32 -0.09 43.14
N PRO A 146 29.99 -0.90 43.99
CA PRO A 146 31.31 -1.45 43.66
C PRO A 146 31.23 -2.52 42.57
N LYS A 147 32.12 -2.42 41.58
CA LYS A 147 32.44 -3.50 40.63
C LYS A 147 32.92 -4.72 41.40
N LYS A 148 32.12 -5.79 41.41
CA LYS A 148 32.64 -7.14 41.66
C LYS A 148 31.94 -8.12 40.72
N HIS A 149 32.76 -8.96 40.10
CA HIS A 149 32.44 -10.06 39.18
C HIS A 149 32.30 -9.77 37.68
N LEU A 150 33.40 -9.34 37.05
CA LEU A 150 33.70 -9.74 35.67
C LEU A 150 34.28 -11.17 35.71
N LEU A 151 33.56 -12.16 35.16
CA LEU A 151 34.15 -13.43 34.74
C LEU A 151 34.22 -13.48 33.20
N PRO A 152 35.31 -14.03 32.63
CA PRO A 152 35.52 -14.07 31.19
C PRO A 152 34.64 -15.17 30.55
N HIS A 153 33.82 -14.80 29.58
CA HIS A 153 33.12 -15.80 28.77
C HIS A 153 34.07 -16.35 27.71
N ILE A 154 34.43 -17.62 27.87
CA ILE A 154 35.24 -18.41 26.94
C ILE A 154 34.53 -18.44 25.57
N HIS A 155 35.27 -18.09 24.51
CA HIS A 155 34.89 -18.39 23.13
C HIS A 155 34.97 -19.90 22.90
N GLN A 156 33.82 -20.57 22.86
CA GLN A 156 33.73 -21.87 22.18
C GLN A 156 33.28 -21.62 20.75
N LYS A 157 34.19 -21.88 19.80
CA LYS A 157 33.89 -22.01 18.37
C LYS A 157 32.89 -23.17 18.19
N PRO A 158 31.76 -23.00 17.50
CA PRO A 158 30.98 -24.15 17.06
C PRO A 158 31.75 -24.83 15.93
N GLU A 159 32.03 -26.12 16.11
CA GLU A 159 32.52 -27.00 15.04
C GLU A 159 31.52 -27.01 13.88
N THR A 160 32.02 -26.73 12.68
CA THR A 160 31.30 -26.89 11.43
C THR A 160 30.99 -28.36 11.20
N LYS A 161 29.74 -28.78 11.44
CA LYS A 161 29.22 -30.03 10.87
C LYS A 161 28.77 -29.76 9.44
N TYR A 162 29.57 -30.28 8.52
CA TYR A 162 29.31 -30.33 7.08
C TYR A 162 28.01 -31.13 6.85
N VAL A 163 26.92 -30.45 6.52
CA VAL A 163 25.70 -31.12 6.04
C VAL A 163 25.78 -31.20 4.52
N HIS A 164 25.95 -32.42 4.06
CA HIS A 164 25.97 -32.85 2.67
C HIS A 164 24.63 -32.51 1.99
N SER A 165 24.64 -31.53 1.09
CA SER A 165 23.51 -31.20 0.22
C SER A 165 23.28 -32.35 -0.76
N LYS A 166 22.16 -33.07 -0.61
CA LYS A 166 21.64 -33.92 -1.70
C LYS A 166 20.90 -33.03 -2.68
N GLU A 167 21.52 -32.86 -3.84
CA GLU A 167 21.01 -32.23 -5.04
C GLU A 167 19.73 -32.95 -5.51
N LEU A 168 18.59 -32.25 -5.53
CA LEU A 168 17.40 -32.73 -6.22
C LEU A 168 17.52 -32.32 -7.69
N GLN A 169 17.88 -33.29 -8.52
CA GLN A 169 17.88 -33.16 -9.98
C GLN A 169 16.46 -32.88 -10.48
N GLY A 170 16.25 -31.68 -11.01
CA GLY A 170 15.08 -31.36 -11.82
C GLY A 170 15.12 -32.16 -13.11
N LYS A 171 14.17 -33.09 -13.28
CA LYS A 171 13.90 -33.70 -14.59
C LYS A 171 13.15 -32.68 -15.45
N GLN A 172 13.86 -32.08 -16.39
CA GLN A 172 13.26 -31.50 -17.58
C GLN A 172 12.60 -32.61 -18.39
N LEU A 173 11.36 -32.39 -18.83
CA LEU A 173 10.78 -33.16 -19.93
C LEU A 173 10.26 -32.18 -20.98
N THR A 174 11.08 -32.01 -22.02
CA THR A 174 10.72 -31.34 -23.27
C THR A 174 10.05 -32.34 -24.21
N THR A 175 8.87 -31.93 -24.71
CA THR A 175 8.29 -32.15 -26.04
C THR A 175 8.15 -33.57 -26.60
N THR A 176 6.93 -33.89 -27.06
CA THR A 176 6.73 -34.50 -28.39
C THR A 176 5.31 -34.26 -28.91
N THR A 177 5.26 -33.52 -30.01
CA THR A 177 4.22 -33.53 -31.05
C THR A 177 4.10 -34.93 -31.66
N SER A 178 2.88 -35.41 -31.90
CA SER A 178 2.63 -36.40 -32.96
C SER A 178 1.17 -36.34 -33.42
N ARG A 179 1.04 -36.04 -34.73
CA ARG A 179 0.00 -36.37 -35.72
C ARG A 179 -1.45 -36.55 -35.27
#